data_AF-A0A3L7N260-F1
#
_entry.id   AF-A0A3L7N260-F1
#
_cell.length_a   1.000
_cell.length_b   1.000
_cell.length_c   1.000
_cell.angle_alpha   90.00
_cell.angle_beta   90.00
_cell.angle_gamma   90.00
#
_symmetry.space_group_name_H-M   'P 1'
#
loop_
_entity.id
_entity.type
_entity.pdbx_description
1 polymer ?
#
loop_
_entity_poly.entity_id
_entity_poly.type
_entity_poly.pdbx_seq_one_letter_code
_entity_poly.pdbx_strand_id
1 'polypeptide(L)'
;MKIKSKLALTALGFTGLLLIGTSGCQTHIGGMTLPSGHYLEHPPQYVPPSPFFPLSKELASMETGANNNQTAGSPSALPAPLPGPGGMGAGPAN
;
A
#
# COMPACT_ATOMS: atom_id res chain seq x y z
N MET A 1 62.42 -8.84 13.98
CA MET A 1 61.34 -8.56 13.00
C MET A 1 59.98 -9.15 13.36
N LYS A 2 59.91 -10.38 13.90
CA LYS A 2 58.66 -11.12 14.18
C LYS A 2 57.67 -10.42 15.14
N ILE A 3 58.17 -9.67 16.14
CA ILE A 3 57.33 -9.00 17.15
C ILE A 3 56.58 -7.80 16.57
N LYS A 4 57.24 -7.00 15.72
CA LYS A 4 56.64 -5.83 15.06
C LYS A 4 55.52 -6.23 14.09
N SER A 5 55.69 -7.37 13.41
CA SER A 5 54.69 -7.97 12.52
C SER A 5 53.44 -8.45 13.27
N LYS A 6 53.61 -9.11 14.44
CA LYS A 6 52.47 -9.54 15.27
C LYS A 6 51.68 -8.35 15.80
N LEU A 7 52.39 -7.30 16.24
CA LEU A 7 51.76 -6.08 16.77
C LEU A 7 50.97 -5.31 15.69
N ALA A 8 51.49 -5.25 14.47
CA ALA A 8 50.78 -4.66 13.33
C ALA A 8 49.52 -5.46 12.96
N LEU A 9 49.59 -6.79 13.04
CA LEU A 9 48.46 -7.66 12.69
C LEU A 9 47.33 -7.57 13.74
N THR A 10 47.66 -7.46 15.03
CA THR A 10 46.64 -7.25 16.08
C THR A 10 46.00 -5.87 15.99
N ALA A 11 46.78 -4.81 15.69
CA ALA A 11 46.25 -3.46 15.51
C ALA A 11 45.28 -3.37 14.34
N LEU A 12 45.61 -4.03 13.22
CA LEU A 12 44.73 -4.07 12.04
C LEU A 12 43.44 -4.86 12.32
N GLY A 13 43.53 -5.98 13.04
CA GLY A 13 42.38 -6.76 13.46
C GLY A 13 41.43 -5.99 14.38
N PHE A 14 41.98 -5.28 15.38
CA PHE A 14 41.18 -4.42 16.26
C PHE A 14 40.51 -3.26 15.51
N THR A 15 41.22 -2.64 14.57
CA THR A 15 40.67 -1.54 13.76
C THR A 15 39.53 -2.04 12.86
N GLY A 16 39.68 -3.21 12.24
CA GLY A 16 38.63 -3.84 11.45
C GLY A 16 37.38 -4.18 12.28
N LEU A 17 37.56 -4.72 13.49
CA LEU A 17 36.45 -5.01 14.40
C LEU A 17 35.71 -3.73 14.83
N LEU A 18 36.45 -2.65 15.09
CA LEU A 18 35.87 -1.35 15.45
C LEU A 18 35.01 -0.78 14.31
N LEU A 19 35.53 -0.82 13.07
CA LEU A 19 34.80 -0.33 11.90
C LEU A 19 33.49 -1.09 11.66
N ILE A 20 33.49 -2.42 11.83
CA ILE A 20 32.28 -3.24 11.67
C ILE A 20 31.25 -2.93 12.77
N GLY A 21 31.71 -2.74 14.02
CA GLY A 21 30.82 -2.38 15.13
C GLY A 21 30.17 -1.00 14.99
N THR A 22 30.86 -0.04 14.35
CA THR A 22 30.32 1.31 14.13
C THR A 22 29.56 1.47 12.81
N SER A 23 29.82 0.61 11.83
CA SER A 23 29.25 0.67 10.47
C SER A 23 28.20 -0.41 10.21
N GLY A 24 27.43 -0.80 11.22
CA GLY A 24 26.22 -1.59 11.00
C GLY A 24 25.19 -0.80 10.18
N CYS A 25 24.30 -1.48 9.46
CA CYS A 25 23.07 -0.91 8.90
C CYS A 25 22.23 -0.32 10.04
N GLN A 26 22.55 0.91 10.45
CA GLN A 26 21.84 1.66 11.46
C GLN A 26 20.42 1.86 10.95
N THR A 27 19.50 0.96 11.31
CA THR A 27 18.10 1.03 10.89
C THR A 27 17.42 2.32 11.38
N HIS A 28 17.99 2.93 12.43
CA HIS A 28 17.54 4.19 13.02
C HIS A 28 18.25 5.42 12.43
N ILE A 29 19.48 5.29 11.94
CA ILE A 29 20.23 6.37 11.28
C ILE A 29 20.14 6.16 9.77
N GLY A 30 18.94 6.31 9.23
CA GLY A 30 18.73 5.99 7.84
C GLY A 30 17.32 6.19 7.36
N GLY A 31 16.67 7.29 7.78
CA GLY A 31 15.59 8.04 7.12
C GLY A 31 14.41 7.33 6.44
N MET A 32 14.36 6.00 6.35
CA MET A 32 13.47 5.25 5.48
C MET A 32 12.31 4.59 6.23
N THR A 33 12.24 4.73 7.56
CA THR A 33 11.06 4.33 8.33
C THR A 33 10.76 5.20 9.57
N LEU A 34 11.68 6.06 10.01
CA LEU A 34 11.48 6.90 11.20
C LEU A 34 11.31 8.38 10.83
N PRO A 35 10.09 8.94 10.93
CA PRO A 35 9.86 10.37 10.90
C PRO A 35 10.42 11.00 12.18
N SER A 36 11.29 12.00 12.02
CA SER A 36 11.99 12.76 13.07
C SER A 36 13.02 11.99 13.90
N GLY A 37 14.12 12.66 14.28
CA GLY A 37 15.18 12.08 15.12
C GLY A 37 14.78 11.77 16.56
N HIS A 38 13.60 12.25 17.01
CA HIS A 38 13.08 12.05 18.36
C HIS A 38 12.01 10.94 18.42
N TYR A 39 11.86 10.14 17.36
CA TYR A 39 10.83 9.10 17.29
C TYR A 39 10.86 8.13 18.49
N LEU A 40 12.05 7.78 19.01
CA LEU A 40 12.21 6.89 20.16
C LEU A 40 11.83 7.53 21.51
N GLU A 41 11.75 8.86 21.54
CA GLU A 41 11.36 9.61 22.74
C GLU A 41 9.83 9.70 22.87
N HIS A 42 9.11 9.50 21.77
CA HIS A 42 7.66 9.59 21.75
C HIS A 42 7.04 8.19 21.84
N PRO A 43 6.21 7.92 22.87
CA PRO A 43 5.49 6.66 22.94
C PRO A 43 4.55 6.52 21.73
N PRO A 44 4.34 5.30 21.20
CA PRO A 44 3.35 5.08 20.16
C PRO A 44 1.98 5.52 20.64
N GLN A 45 1.34 6.43 19.89
CA GLN A 45 -0.04 6.81 20.18
C GLN A 45 -0.95 5.63 19.81
N TYR A 46 -1.74 5.16 20.77
CA TYR A 46 -2.74 4.12 20.50
C TYR A 46 -3.78 4.65 19.51
N VAL A 47 -3.94 3.95 18.39
CA VAL A 47 -5.02 4.15 17.42
C VAL A 47 -5.97 2.97 17.57
N PRO A 48 -7.23 3.17 17.96
CA PRO A 48 -8.18 2.08 18.06
C PRO A 48 -8.42 1.43 16.69
N PRO A 49 -8.79 0.14 16.65
CA PRO A 49 -9.15 -0.52 15.41
C PRO A 49 -10.22 0.27 14.65
N SER A 50 -10.07 0.36 13.33
CA SER A 50 -11.12 0.94 12.50
C SER A 50 -12.41 0.13 12.64
N PRO A 51 -13.59 0.77 12.51
CA PRO A 51 -14.85 0.04 12.44
C PRO A 51 -14.83 -0.96 11.27
N PHE A 52 -15.58 -2.06 11.39
CA PHE A 52 -15.66 -3.10 10.34
C PHE A 52 -16.08 -2.51 8.99
N PHE A 53 -16.90 -1.45 9.01
CA PHE A 53 -17.31 -0.70 7.83
C PHE A 53 -16.89 0.76 7.94
N PRO A 54 -15.74 1.15 7.37
CA PRO A 54 -15.27 2.53 7.43
C PRO A 54 -16.15 3.50 6.62
N LEU A 55 -16.87 3.00 5.61
CA LEU A 55 -17.76 3.78 4.74
C LEU A 55 -19.23 3.44 5.02
N SER A 56 -19.74 3.87 6.17
CA SER A 56 -21.11 3.58 6.61
C SER A 56 -22.20 4.07 5.65
N LYS A 57 -21.97 5.20 4.96
CA LYS A 57 -22.91 5.71 3.94
C LYS A 57 -23.03 4.79 2.73
N GLU A 58 -21.92 4.27 2.24
CA GLU A 58 -21.91 3.37 1.08
C GLU A 58 -22.54 2.03 1.44
N LEU A 59 -22.26 1.52 2.65
CA LEU A 59 -22.92 0.33 3.18
C LEU A 59 -24.44 0.51 3.25
N ALA A 60 -24.94 1.63 3.80
CA ALA A 60 -26.37 1.88 3.90
C ALA A 60 -27.05 1.92 2.51
N SER A 61 -26.35 2.45 1.50
CA SER A 61 -26.80 2.43 0.10
C SER A 61 -26.91 1.00 -0.45
N MET A 62 -25.90 0.17 -0.21
CA MET A 62 -25.88 -1.23 -0.65
C MET A 62 -26.95 -2.08 0.05
N GLU A 63 -27.17 -1.89 1.35
CA GLU A 63 -28.22 -2.58 2.09
C GLU A 63 -29.62 -2.19 1.61
N THR A 64 -29.83 -0.89 1.34
CA THR A 64 -31.09 -0.38 0.79
C THR A 64 -31.34 -0.93 -0.62
N GLY A 65 -30.31 -0.98 -1.47
CA GLY A 65 -30.39 -1.56 -2.81
C GLY A 65 -30.59 -3.08 -2.80
N ALA A 66 -29.94 -3.79 -1.89
CA ALA A 66 -30.08 -5.23 -1.72
C ALA A 66 -31.50 -5.60 -1.25
N ASN A 67 -32.05 -4.88 -0.27
CA ASN A 67 -33.43 -5.06 0.18
C ASN A 67 -34.45 -4.80 -0.96
N ASN A 68 -34.24 -3.74 -1.75
CA ASN A 68 -35.07 -3.47 -2.93
C ASN A 68 -34.99 -4.58 -4.00
N ASN A 69 -33.86 -5.29 -4.11
CA ASN A 69 -33.69 -6.39 -5.08
C ASN A 69 -34.24 -7.75 -4.57
N GLN A 70 -34.44 -7.95 -3.26
CA GLN A 70 -35.03 -9.19 -2.73
C GLN A 70 -36.55 -9.30 -2.96
N THR A 71 -37.22 -8.20 -3.30
CA THR A 71 -38.62 -8.23 -3.75
C THR A 71 -38.73 -8.54 -5.26
N ALA A 72 -37.61 -8.59 -5.98
CA ALA A 72 -37.56 -8.96 -7.40
C ALA A 72 -37.41 -10.48 -7.58
N GLY A 73 -38.31 -11.25 -6.98
CA GLY A 73 -38.71 -12.55 -7.51
C GLY A 73 -39.50 -12.37 -8.81
N SER A 74 -38.91 -11.75 -9.82
CA SER A 74 -39.45 -11.69 -11.18
C SER A 74 -38.31 -11.38 -12.15
N PRO A 75 -38.06 -12.23 -13.17
CA PRO A 75 -37.11 -11.92 -14.22
C PRO A 75 -37.73 -10.83 -15.11
N SER A 76 -37.60 -9.57 -14.69
CA SER A 76 -37.98 -8.45 -15.53
C SER A 76 -36.98 -8.35 -16.68
N ALA A 77 -37.52 -8.63 -17.86
CA ALA A 77 -36.88 -8.60 -19.17
C ALA A 77 -35.85 -7.49 -19.31
N LEU A 78 -34.70 -7.86 -19.88
CA LEU A 78 -33.69 -6.93 -20.38
C LEU A 78 -34.38 -5.85 -21.23
N PRO A 79 -34.02 -4.56 -21.07
CA PRO A 79 -34.53 -3.51 -21.95
C PRO A 79 -34.13 -3.81 -23.39
N ALA A 80 -35.06 -3.63 -24.33
CA ALA A 80 -34.83 -3.88 -25.75
C ALA A 80 -33.59 -3.11 -26.26
N PRO A 81 -32.78 -3.68 -27.16
CA PRO A 81 -31.63 -2.99 -27.73
C PRO A 81 -32.06 -1.68 -28.41
N LEU A 82 -31.30 -0.62 -28.16
CA LEU A 82 -31.47 0.68 -28.79
C LEU A 82 -31.46 0.54 -30.33
N PRO A 83 -32.35 1.23 -31.07
CA PRO A 83 -32.26 1.30 -32.52
C PRO A 83 -30.91 1.90 -32.92
N GLY A 84 -30.13 1.15 -33.71
CA GLY A 84 -28.84 1.62 -34.21
C GLY A 84 -29.00 2.90 -35.03
N PRO A 85 -27.99 3.79 -35.03
CA PRO A 85 -28.04 5.01 -35.83
C PRO A 85 -28.23 4.65 -37.29
N GLY A 86 -29.34 5.14 -37.86
CA GLY A 86 -29.72 4.90 -39.25
C GLY A 86 -28.58 5.25 -40.20
N GLY A 87 -28.17 4.25 -40.98
CA GLY A 87 -27.25 4.43 -42.09
C GLY A 87 -27.89 5.35 -43.13
N MET A 88 -27.41 6.59 -43.17
CA MET A 88 -27.64 7.49 -44.28
C MET A 88 -26.91 6.95 -45.51
N GLY A 89 -27.60 6.88 -46.64
CA GLY A 89 -26.97 6.99 -47.96
C GLY A 89 -26.95 5.74 -48.82
N ALA A 90 -27.96 5.60 -49.67
CA ALA A 90 -27.79 5.15 -51.04
C ALA A 90 -28.88 5.83 -51.88
N GLY A 91 -28.52 6.90 -52.58
CA GLY A 91 -29.39 7.50 -53.61
C GLY A 91 -29.53 6.56 -54.81
N PRO A 92 -30.56 6.73 -55.65
CA PRO A 92 -30.79 5.86 -56.79
C PRO A 92 -29.71 6.06 -57.86
N ALA A 93 -29.12 4.95 -58.32
CA ALA A 93 -28.30 4.91 -59.53
C ALA A 93 -29.20 5.09 -60.76
N ASN A 94 -28.87 6.06 -61.62
CA ASN A 94 -29.31 6.12 -63.01
C ASN A 94 -28.34 5.30 -63.87
#